data_AF-A0A5N7WBD4-F1
#
_entry.id   AF-A0A5N7WBD4-F1
#
_cell.length_a   1.000
_cell.length_b   1.000
_cell.length_c   1.000
_cell.angle_alpha   90.00
_cell.angle_beta   90.00
_cell.angle_gamma   90.00
#
_symmetry.space_group_name_H-M   'P 1'
#
loop_
_entity.id
_entity.type
_entity.pdbx_description
1 polymer ?
#
loop_
_entity_poly.entity_id
_entity_poly.type
_entity_poly.pdbx_seq_one_letter_code
_entity_poly.pdbx_strand_id
1 'polypeptide(L)'
;MKTMRFQPGTFLEVDDLAGGRKVVMVCKDGVTFWDMLDAKEATPLVIHPSMNPVEIGTFAQFSAAKGLQRATRKVIAFLRRRLDTRLDSDPLFVMRVLWFAAQKGAGDAYEPDDGVLDWACEQAQSQQQAAARIHGYAEKFCVA
;
A
#
# COMPACT_ATOMS: atom_id res chain seq x y z
N MET A 1 -23.69 12.12 8.69
CA MET A 1 -22.42 11.40 8.95
C MET A 1 -21.28 12.24 8.37
N LYS A 2 -20.19 12.47 9.10
CA LYS A 2 -19.11 13.36 8.63
C LYS A 2 -18.15 12.58 7.72
N THR A 3 -18.03 12.99 6.46
CA THR A 3 -17.10 12.38 5.51
C THR A 3 -15.68 12.56 6.03
N MET A 4 -14.93 11.45 6.17
CA MET A 4 -13.51 11.52 6.51
C MET A 4 -12.75 12.05 5.30
N ARG A 5 -11.84 12.98 5.51
CA ARG A 5 -11.03 13.56 4.44
C ARG A 5 -9.55 13.49 4.81
N PHE A 6 -8.76 13.00 3.87
CA PHE A 6 -7.31 12.85 3.97
C PHE A 6 -6.64 13.61 2.84
N GLN A 7 -5.34 13.84 2.96
CA GLN A 7 -4.57 14.51 1.93
C GLN A 7 -4.43 13.61 0.68
N PRO A 8 -4.75 14.09 -0.54
CA PRO A 8 -4.57 13.31 -1.75
C PRO A 8 -3.14 12.80 -1.94
N GLY A 9 -3.01 11.56 -2.43
CA GLY A 9 -1.73 10.92 -2.69
C GLY A 9 -0.98 10.45 -1.44
N THR A 10 -1.54 10.58 -0.23
CA THR A 10 -0.99 9.93 0.96
C THR A 10 -1.44 8.48 1.03
N PHE A 11 -0.76 7.70 1.85
CA PHE A 11 -1.10 6.31 2.14
C PHE A 11 -1.86 6.21 3.46
N LEU A 12 -2.83 5.30 3.49
CA LEU A 12 -3.55 4.90 4.69
C LEU A 12 -3.33 3.43 4.96
N GLU A 13 -3.33 3.07 6.24
CA GLU A 13 -3.54 1.72 6.70
C GLU A 13 -5.03 1.57 7.02
N VAL A 14 -5.67 0.55 6.46
CA VAL A 14 -7.09 0.26 6.69
C VAL A 14 -7.27 -1.24 6.96
N ASP A 15 -8.37 -1.61 7.59
CA ASP A 15 -8.72 -3.02 7.78
C ASP A 15 -8.91 -3.69 6.41
N ASP A 16 -8.29 -4.85 6.23
CA ASP A 16 -8.74 -5.78 5.20
C ASP A 16 -9.93 -6.56 5.80
N LEU A 17 -10.98 -6.77 5.01
CA LEU A 17 -12.23 -7.37 5.49
C LEU A 17 -12.07 -8.83 5.99
N ALA A 18 -10.84 -9.37 6.02
CA ALA A 18 -10.46 -10.66 6.55
C ALA A 18 -9.82 -10.59 7.95
N GLY A 19 -9.81 -9.41 8.60
CA GLY A 19 -9.29 -9.20 9.94
C GLY A 19 -7.81 -8.80 10.00
N GLY A 20 -7.19 -8.56 8.85
CA GLY A 20 -5.84 -8.00 8.72
C GLY A 20 -5.85 -6.50 8.41
N ARG A 21 -4.69 -5.99 8.00
CA ARG A 21 -4.47 -4.59 7.66
C ARG A 21 -3.85 -4.49 6.28
N LYS A 22 -4.31 -3.52 5.48
CA LYS A 22 -3.77 -3.24 4.14
C LYS A 22 -3.40 -1.78 3.95
N VAL A 23 -2.45 -1.55 3.05
CA VAL A 23 -2.05 -0.19 2.65
C VAL A 23 -2.80 0.20 1.38
N VAL A 24 -3.35 1.42 1.39
CA VAL A 24 -4.11 2.01 0.27
C VAL A 24 -3.62 3.43 0.01
N MET A 25 -3.91 3.99 -1.16
CA MET A 25 -3.52 5.35 -1.54
C MET A 25 -4.75 6.25 -1.70
N VAL A 26 -4.74 7.42 -1.09
CA VAL A 26 -5.84 8.39 -1.14
C VAL A 26 -5.95 9.00 -2.53
N CYS A 27 -7.15 9.01 -3.08
CA CYS A 27 -7.47 9.59 -4.37
C CYS A 27 -7.43 11.13 -4.35
N LYS A 28 -7.54 11.74 -5.54
CA LYS A 28 -7.55 13.21 -5.72
C LYS A 28 -8.66 13.93 -4.95
N ASP A 29 -9.78 13.27 -4.68
CA ASP A 29 -10.93 13.83 -3.96
C ASP A 29 -10.72 13.92 -2.42
N GLY A 30 -9.70 13.23 -1.91
CA GLY A 30 -9.38 13.12 -0.49
C GLY A 30 -10.36 12.28 0.33
N VAL A 31 -11.36 11.65 -0.29
CA VAL A 31 -12.45 10.92 0.40
C VAL A 31 -12.61 9.48 -0.09
N THR A 32 -11.95 9.12 -1.20
CA THR A 32 -11.81 7.76 -1.69
C THR A 32 -10.35 7.31 -1.69
N PHE A 33 -10.12 6.01 -1.84
CA PHE A 33 -8.79 5.42 -2.00
C PHE A 33 -8.73 4.41 -3.13
N TRP A 34 -7.53 4.19 -3.65
CA TRP A 34 -7.15 3.06 -4.50
C TRP A 34 -6.38 2.02 -3.69
N ASP A 35 -6.74 0.75 -3.84
CA ASP A 35 -5.98 -0.40 -3.35
C ASP A 35 -5.30 -1.20 -4.48
N MET A 36 -5.41 -0.70 -5.71
CA MET A 36 -4.60 -1.07 -6.88
C MET A 36 -4.50 0.14 -7.82
N LEU A 37 -3.39 0.29 -8.54
CA LEU A 37 -3.15 1.47 -9.40
C LEU A 37 -3.47 1.25 -10.89
N ASP A 38 -3.96 0.06 -11.28
CA ASP A 38 -4.45 -0.15 -12.63
C ASP A 38 -5.78 0.61 -12.82
N ALA A 39 -5.73 1.75 -13.51
CA ALA A 39 -6.87 2.61 -13.72
C ALA A 39 -8.03 1.97 -14.51
N LYS A 40 -7.79 0.85 -15.23
CA LYS A 40 -8.84 0.13 -15.94
C LYS A 40 -9.63 -0.80 -15.02
N GLU A 41 -8.99 -1.31 -13.97
CA GLU A 41 -9.55 -2.32 -13.07
C GLU A 41 -9.85 -1.76 -11.66
N ALA A 42 -9.28 -0.61 -11.29
CA ALA A 42 -9.43 -0.02 -9.98
C ALA A 42 -10.73 0.78 -9.86
N THR A 43 -11.65 0.32 -9.00
CA THR A 43 -12.79 1.16 -8.56
C THR A 43 -12.40 1.91 -7.28
N PRO A 44 -12.43 3.25 -7.25
CA PRO A 44 -12.18 4.00 -6.01
C PRO A 44 -13.18 3.62 -4.92
N LEU A 45 -12.68 3.33 -3.71
CA LEU A 45 -13.51 2.96 -2.56
C LEU A 45 -13.62 4.13 -1.57
N VAL A 46 -14.81 4.36 -1.02
CA VAL A 46 -15.03 5.42 -0.02
C VAL A 46 -14.29 5.10 1.27
N ILE A 47 -13.57 6.08 1.81
CA ILE A 47 -12.92 5.97 3.11
C ILE A 47 -14.00 6.08 4.20
N HIS A 48 -14.27 4.96 4.88
CA HIS A 48 -15.30 4.87 5.91
C HIS A 48 -14.69 4.63 7.29
N PRO A 49 -15.21 5.23 8.39
CA PRO A 49 -14.68 5.01 9.75
C PRO A 49 -14.61 3.54 10.18
N SER A 50 -15.52 2.69 9.69
CA SER A 50 -15.51 1.25 10.01
C SER A 50 -14.31 0.49 9.45
N MET A 51 -13.53 1.10 8.55
CA MET A 51 -12.27 0.53 8.05
C MET A 51 -11.08 0.88 8.95
N ASN A 52 -11.31 1.58 10.06
CA ASN A 52 -10.29 2.05 11.00
C ASN A 52 -9.07 2.69 10.29
N PRO A 53 -9.28 3.74 9.47
CA PRO A 53 -8.20 4.33 8.69
C PRO A 53 -7.16 5.01 9.60
N VAL A 54 -5.90 4.66 9.40
CA VAL A 54 -4.75 5.29 10.05
C VAL A 54 -3.90 5.93 8.98
N GLU A 55 -3.66 7.24 9.11
CA GLU A 55 -2.82 7.95 8.15
C GLU A 55 -1.36 7.55 8.32
N ILE A 56 -0.79 6.98 7.24
CA ILE A 56 0.63 6.65 7.15
C ILE A 56 1.42 7.86 6.60
N GLY A 57 0.77 8.67 5.76
CA GLY A 57 1.38 9.80 5.07
C GLY A 57 2.05 9.37 3.76
N THR A 58 3.03 10.13 3.30
CA THR A 58 3.84 9.81 2.12
C THR A 58 4.90 8.75 2.42
N PHE A 59 5.47 8.14 1.37
CA PHE A 59 6.57 7.19 1.50
C PHE A 59 7.76 7.76 2.31
N ALA A 60 8.12 9.03 2.07
CA ALA A 60 9.18 9.71 2.80
C ALA A 60 8.82 9.95 4.28
N GLN A 61 7.58 10.37 4.56
CA GLN A 61 7.10 10.56 5.94
C GLN A 61 7.08 9.25 6.72
N PHE A 62 6.59 8.17 6.12
CA PHE A 62 6.63 6.84 6.74
C PHE A 62 8.05 6.38 7.04
N SER A 63 8.94 6.51 6.06
CA SER A 63 10.34 6.15 6.23
C SER A 63 10.99 6.97 7.35
N ALA A 64 10.71 8.26 7.45
CA ALA A 64 11.26 9.11 8.50
C ALA A 64 10.68 8.77 9.87
N ALA A 65 9.36 8.61 9.98
CA ALA A 65 8.66 8.35 11.24
C ALA A 65 9.08 7.03 11.90
N LYS A 66 9.51 6.04 11.11
CA LYS A 66 9.96 4.72 11.60
C LYS A 66 11.48 4.52 11.56
N GLY A 67 12.26 5.53 11.19
CA GLY A 67 13.72 5.39 11.04
C GLY A 67 14.13 4.40 9.94
N LEU A 68 13.36 4.26 8.87
CA LEU A 68 13.55 3.23 7.84
C LEU A 68 14.45 3.67 6.68
N GLN A 69 15.29 4.68 6.82
CA GLN A 69 16.07 5.25 5.70
C GLN A 69 16.99 4.21 5.07
N ARG A 70 17.57 3.29 5.87
CA ARG A 70 18.37 2.16 5.35
C ARG A 70 17.49 1.12 4.65
N ALA A 71 16.39 0.72 5.28
CA ALA A 71 15.42 -0.20 4.69
C ALA A 71 14.85 0.31 3.36
N THR A 72 14.51 1.59 3.28
CA THR A 72 14.06 2.27 2.05
C THR A 72 15.09 2.15 0.93
N ARG A 73 16.38 2.42 1.20
CA ARG A 73 17.44 2.25 0.21
C ARG A 73 17.58 0.80 -0.23
N LYS A 74 17.42 -0.17 0.68
CA LYS A 74 17.43 -1.59 0.34
C LYS A 74 16.27 -2.03 -0.52
N VAL A 75 15.04 -1.61 -0.21
CA VAL A 75 13.87 -1.88 -1.04
C VAL A 75 14.10 -1.38 -2.47
N ILE A 76 14.53 -0.12 -2.64
CA ILE A 76 14.79 0.46 -3.96
C ILE A 76 15.90 -0.31 -4.69
N ALA A 77 17.03 -0.58 -4.02
CA ALA A 77 18.15 -1.31 -4.62
C ALA A 77 17.76 -2.73 -5.03
N PHE A 78 16.97 -3.41 -4.19
CA PHE A 78 16.49 -4.76 -4.42
C PHE A 78 15.55 -4.84 -5.64
N LEU A 79 14.55 -3.96 -5.70
CA LEU A 79 13.61 -3.90 -6.83
C LEU A 79 14.33 -3.53 -8.14
N ARG A 80 15.27 -2.57 -8.07
CA ARG A 80 16.08 -2.18 -9.23
C ARG A 80 16.95 -3.33 -9.74
N ARG A 81 17.60 -4.07 -8.83
CA ARG A 81 18.42 -5.25 -9.18
C ARG A 81 17.60 -6.34 -9.85
N ARG A 82 16.31 -6.47 -9.50
CA ARG A 82 15.37 -7.41 -10.11
C ARG A 82 14.73 -6.90 -11.41
N LEU A 83 15.05 -5.68 -11.84
CA LEU A 83 14.42 -5.01 -12.98
C LEU A 83 12.89 -4.95 -12.83
N ASP A 84 12.39 -4.81 -11.61
CA ASP A 84 10.95 -4.74 -11.34
C ASP A 84 10.40 -3.38 -11.78
N THR A 85 9.64 -3.37 -12.86
CA THR A 85 9.11 -2.15 -13.49
C THR A 85 8.16 -1.37 -12.58
N ARG A 86 7.59 -2.03 -11.57
CA ARG A 86 6.69 -1.42 -10.59
C ARG A 86 7.40 -0.42 -9.68
N LEU A 87 8.72 -0.47 -9.60
CA LEU A 87 9.50 0.53 -8.85
C LEU A 87 9.17 1.95 -9.30
N ASP A 88 9.01 2.16 -10.61
CA ASP A 88 8.77 3.48 -11.20
C ASP A 88 7.29 3.72 -11.52
N SER A 89 6.51 2.65 -11.79
CA SER A 89 5.12 2.77 -12.23
C SER A 89 4.08 2.57 -11.13
N ASP A 90 4.45 1.98 -9.98
CA ASP A 90 3.51 1.60 -8.92
C ASP A 90 4.01 2.02 -7.51
N PRO A 91 3.83 3.30 -7.14
CA PRO A 91 4.20 3.79 -5.82
C PRO A 91 3.47 3.07 -4.66
N LEU A 92 2.28 2.52 -4.90
CA LEU A 92 1.53 1.77 -3.89
C LEU A 92 2.18 0.41 -3.61
N PHE A 93 2.65 -0.30 -4.64
CA PHE A 93 3.43 -1.52 -4.49
C PHE A 93 4.71 -1.26 -3.70
N VAL A 94 5.49 -0.24 -4.07
CA VAL A 94 6.75 0.11 -3.38
C VAL A 94 6.49 0.45 -1.90
N MET A 95 5.44 1.21 -1.63
CA MET A 95 5.02 1.52 -0.27
C MET A 95 4.63 0.27 0.53
N ARG A 96 3.87 -0.65 -0.07
CA ARG A 96 3.50 -1.93 0.56
C ARG A 96 4.71 -2.78 0.90
N VAL A 97 5.70 -2.87 0.00
CA VAL A 97 6.94 -3.60 0.27
C VAL A 97 7.65 -3.01 1.48
N LEU A 98 7.80 -1.67 1.54
CA LEU A 98 8.41 -1.03 2.70
C LEU A 98 7.59 -1.23 3.98
N TRP A 99 6.26 -1.14 3.90
CA TRP A 99 5.37 -1.35 5.04
C TRP A 99 5.48 -2.77 5.59
N PHE A 100 5.51 -3.80 4.74
CA PHE A 100 5.72 -5.18 5.17
C PHE A 100 7.11 -5.40 5.74
N ALA A 101 8.16 -4.89 5.09
CA ALA A 101 9.52 -4.98 5.63
C ALA A 101 9.59 -4.34 7.04
N ALA A 102 8.90 -3.21 7.25
CA ALA A 102 8.83 -2.54 8.55
C ALA A 102 8.13 -3.35 9.66
N GLN A 103 7.40 -4.42 9.33
CA GLN A 103 6.82 -5.35 10.31
C GLN A 103 7.86 -6.33 10.86
N LYS A 104 9.00 -6.49 10.18
CA LYS A 104 10.12 -7.36 10.63
C LYS A 104 11.17 -6.60 11.43
N GLY A 105 11.18 -5.27 11.35
CA GLY A 105 12.06 -4.41 12.13
C GLY A 105 11.87 -2.93 11.80
N ALA A 106 12.42 -2.07 12.65
CA ALA A 106 12.35 -0.61 12.49
C ALA A 106 13.57 0.08 13.14
N GLY A 107 13.72 1.38 12.90
CA GLY A 107 14.80 2.22 13.43
C GLY A 107 16.00 2.36 12.48
N ASP A 108 16.81 3.39 12.70
CA ASP A 108 17.83 3.88 11.74
C ASP A 108 18.90 2.84 11.33
N ALA A 109 19.09 1.82 12.17
CA ALA A 109 20.03 0.71 11.92
C ALA A 109 19.39 -0.48 11.20
N TYR A 110 18.06 -0.53 11.09
CA TYR A 110 17.36 -1.67 10.49
C TYR A 110 17.60 -1.74 8.98
N GLU A 111 18.05 -2.91 8.55
CA GLU A 111 18.37 -3.22 7.16
C GLU A 111 17.79 -4.61 6.85
N PRO A 112 16.70 -4.71 6.07
CA PRO A 112 16.13 -5.99 5.69
C PRO A 112 17.10 -6.73 4.77
N ASP A 113 17.25 -8.03 5.01
CA ASP A 113 17.94 -8.93 4.09
C ASP A 113 17.05 -9.28 2.87
N ASP A 114 17.65 -9.96 1.90
CA ASP A 114 16.95 -10.33 0.65
C ASP A 114 15.74 -11.26 0.91
N GLY A 115 15.79 -12.12 1.95
CA GLY A 115 14.68 -13.00 2.30
C GLY A 115 13.47 -12.24 2.87
N VAL A 116 13.71 -11.22 3.69
CA VAL A 116 12.66 -10.30 4.16
C VAL A 116 12.07 -9.52 2.98
N LEU A 117 12.90 -9.08 2.04
CA LEU A 117 12.44 -8.31 0.87
C LEU A 117 11.64 -9.17 -0.11
N ASP A 118 12.03 -10.42 -0.35
CA ASP A 118 11.25 -11.39 -1.12
C ASP A 118 9.88 -11.60 -0.49
N TRP A 119 9.84 -11.94 0.81
CA TRP A 119 8.58 -12.10 1.55
C TRP A 119 7.72 -10.83 1.47
N ALA A 120 8.30 -9.64 1.66
CA ALA A 120 7.57 -8.38 1.59
C ALA A 120 6.98 -8.11 0.19
N CYS A 121 7.69 -8.49 -0.88
CA CYS A 121 7.18 -8.43 -2.25
C CYS A 121 5.99 -9.38 -2.46
N GLU A 122 6.07 -10.61 -1.93
CA GLU A 122 4.97 -11.58 -1.99
C GLU A 122 3.73 -11.07 -1.26
N GLN A 123 3.90 -10.49 -0.06
CA GLN A 123 2.78 -9.92 0.69
C GLN A 123 2.17 -8.70 0.00
N ALA A 124 3.00 -7.81 -0.56
CA ALA A 124 2.54 -6.66 -1.34
C ALA A 124 1.73 -7.11 -2.58
N GLN A 125 2.21 -8.15 -3.27
CA GLN A 125 1.50 -8.77 -4.39
C GLN A 125 0.17 -9.40 -3.96
N SER A 126 0.13 -10.06 -2.80
CA SER A 126 -1.07 -10.67 -2.25
C SER A 126 -2.17 -9.63 -1.97
N GLN A 127 -1.80 -8.47 -1.40
CA GLN A 127 -2.75 -7.36 -1.22
C GLN A 127 -3.32 -6.86 -2.55
N GLN A 128 -2.48 -6.72 -3.59
CA GLN A 128 -2.94 -6.31 -4.92
C GLN A 128 -3.87 -7.35 -5.55
N GLN A 129 -3.57 -8.64 -5.44
CA GLN A 129 -4.44 -9.71 -5.95
C GLN A 129 -5.77 -9.77 -5.18
N ALA A 130 -5.76 -9.51 -3.87
CA ALA A 130 -6.98 -9.42 -3.09
C ALA A 130 -7.86 -8.25 -3.54
N ALA A 131 -7.27 -7.08 -3.80
CA ALA A 131 -7.97 -5.93 -4.38
C ALA A 131 -8.59 -6.28 -5.74
N ALA A 132 -7.81 -6.84 -6.67
CA ALA A 132 -8.30 -7.22 -8.00
C ALA A 132 -9.48 -8.19 -7.94
N ARG A 133 -9.47 -9.17 -7.01
CA ARG A 133 -10.62 -10.05 -6.79
C ARG A 133 -11.87 -9.28 -6.35
N ILE A 134 -11.73 -8.33 -5.42
CA ILE A 134 -12.86 -7.52 -4.93
C ILE A 134 -13.45 -6.67 -6.05
N HIS A 135 -12.60 -6.02 -6.86
CA HIS A 135 -13.05 -5.22 -8.01
C HIS A 135 -13.73 -6.07 -9.08
N GLY A 136 -13.15 -7.23 -9.42
CA GLY A 136 -13.77 -8.18 -10.37
C GLY A 136 -15.09 -8.79 -9.88
N TYR A 137 -15.33 -8.86 -8.56
CA TYR A 137 -16.65 -9.22 -8.04
C TYR A 137 -17.65 -8.07 -8.18
N ALA A 138 -17.24 -6.81 -7.99
CA ALA A 138 -18.12 -5.66 -8.15
C ALA A 138 -18.69 -5.55 -9.57
N GLU A 139 -17.87 -5.82 -10.59
CA GLU A 139 -18.33 -5.83 -11.99
C GLU A 139 -19.50 -6.81 -12.22
N LYS A 140 -19.49 -7.98 -11.57
CA LYS A 140 -20.57 -8.98 -11.71
C LYS A 140 -21.93 -8.51 -11.19
N PHE A 141 -21.95 -7.53 -10.27
CA PHE A 141 -23.18 -6.97 -9.72
C PHE A 141 -23.64 -5.68 -10.45
N CYS A 142 -22.80 -5.12 -11.32
CA CYS A 142 -23.14 -3.94 -12.13
C CYS A 142 -23.76 -4.29 -13.50
N VAL A 143 -23.84 -5.58 -13.88
CA VAL A 143 -24.46 -6.05 -15.14
C VAL A 143 -25.92 -6.50 -14.92
N ALA A 144 -26.69 -5.75 -14.12
CA ALA A 144 -28.12 -5.99 -13.91
C ALA A 144 -28.98 -4.96 -14.66
#